data_AF-A0AAN8RJW3-F1
#
_entry.id   AF-A0AAN8RJW3-F1
#
_cell.length_a   1.000
_cell.length_b   1.000
_cell.length_c   1.000
_cell.angle_alpha   90.00
_cell.angle_beta   90.00
_cell.angle_gamma   90.00
#
_symmetry.space_group_name_H-M   'P 1'
#
loop_
_entity.id
_entity.type
_entity.pdbx_description
1 polymer ?
#
loop_
_entity_poly.entity_id
_entity_poly.type
_entity_poly.pdbx_seq_one_letter_code
_entity_poly.pdbx_strand_id
1 'polypeptide(L)'
;MANLLSGGSLAAIFAAGCENPKEAWKDPIMQILLVKKIEAQGKTPERYRIVVSDGIHFTQGMIASQSNHLMAESRIQKGSIVRMKEYEAGKVKDKSVLIVLGVELAQESPEEKIGDPKQVMPDSAAELAQQRAAQQPTSTSNFYGNKPAGAGRGAGGAGPSRGAGQSSRGPSAGISAIESLSPYQNRWTIKARCIHRGDIRSWKNAKGDGRLFAVTLKDQSAEIKATGFGDQVDSLYHAFEEGGVYLVSKCKVQIAKRQFSNVDNDYELVFDRDSEVQRVEDDEGVPQQQYNFVTLQDLQNTDKDAQIDVIGILKEIGDASTITSAKTQKAFTKRDLSLVDDTGYTVKLTVWGKSAEKFEIMPESVLAIKGVKVSEFGGRSLSMQNSSTMQVDPDLEEAHRLKGWFTSEGRDTNFSNHQSMNTGGAGGNRPAVYKTVQQALDENVGFGETADIYTLKATISYIKNENHSYPACRSEGCSKKVIEVNGSWRCEKCGVGWPEPEWRYIITCSAYDHTGQTWLNVFDDAGKVIMGTTASDLNAMKDYDESSYEATMKKAASQTWMFRIRAQQETYNDASRVRNRVLSAQKVDYAAECSRMINIINMYSS
;
A
#
# COMPACT_ATOMS: atom_id res chain seq x y z
N MET A 1 12.08 -32.36 30.46
CA MET A 1 10.90 -31.76 31.12
C MET A 1 9.81 -31.52 30.07
N ALA A 2 9.20 -32.60 29.59
CA ALA A 2 8.17 -32.53 28.56
C ALA A 2 6.77 -32.43 29.22
N ASN A 3 5.91 -31.54 28.68
CA ASN A 3 4.49 -31.35 28.98
C ASN A 3 4.08 -30.51 30.21
N LEU A 4 4.67 -29.34 30.40
CA LEU A 4 4.12 -28.33 31.33
C LEU A 4 3.03 -27.44 30.70
N LEU A 5 3.05 -27.24 29.37
CA LEU A 5 2.10 -26.39 28.64
C LEU A 5 1.29 -27.20 27.62
N SER A 6 0.08 -26.75 27.33
CA SER A 6 -0.81 -27.32 26.31
C SER A 6 -0.46 -26.82 24.90
N GLY A 7 0.71 -27.22 24.39
CA GLY A 7 1.22 -26.77 23.08
C GLY A 7 0.23 -27.02 21.93
N GLY A 8 -0.01 -25.99 21.13
CA GLY A 8 -0.95 -26.02 20.00
C GLY A 8 -2.40 -25.69 20.38
N SER A 9 -2.70 -25.49 21.67
CA SER A 9 -4.05 -25.10 22.12
C SER A 9 -4.50 -23.76 21.55
N LEU A 10 -3.61 -22.77 21.41
CA LEU A 10 -3.96 -21.48 20.84
C LEU A 10 -4.30 -21.59 19.35
N ALA A 11 -3.57 -22.41 18.59
CA ALA A 11 -3.87 -22.65 17.18
C ALA A 11 -5.24 -23.34 17.01
N ALA A 12 -5.57 -24.31 17.87
CA ALA A 12 -6.88 -24.96 17.87
C ALA A 12 -8.03 -24.02 18.25
N ILE A 13 -7.82 -23.17 19.26
CA ILE A 13 -8.81 -22.18 19.73
C ILE A 13 -9.13 -21.13 18.65
N PHE A 14 -8.14 -20.76 17.83
CA PHE A 14 -8.29 -19.75 16.77
C PHE A 14 -8.41 -20.33 15.35
N ALA A 15 -8.62 -21.64 15.23
CA ALA A 15 -8.78 -22.33 13.94
C ALA A 15 -10.04 -21.84 13.19
N ALA A 16 -9.92 -21.70 11.87
CA ALA A 16 -11.04 -21.40 10.99
C ALA A 16 -12.15 -22.47 11.12
N GLY A 17 -13.38 -22.04 11.46
CA GLY A 17 -14.54 -22.92 11.67
C GLY A 17 -14.76 -23.37 13.12
N CYS A 18 -13.96 -22.90 14.09
CA CYS A 18 -14.25 -23.13 15.51
C CYS A 18 -15.36 -22.18 15.98
N GLU A 19 -16.61 -22.67 16.05
CA GLU A 19 -17.74 -21.91 16.60
C GLU A 19 -17.70 -21.82 18.14
N ASN A 20 -17.04 -22.79 18.81
CA ASN A 20 -16.97 -22.87 20.27
C ASN A 20 -15.54 -23.18 20.78
N PRO A 21 -14.77 -22.17 21.23
CA PRO A 21 -13.41 -22.32 21.74
C PRO A 21 -13.25 -23.36 22.86
N LYS A 22 -14.26 -23.54 23.72
CA LYS A 22 -14.24 -24.52 24.82
C LYS A 22 -14.31 -25.97 24.31
N GLU A 23 -14.92 -26.21 23.16
CA GLU A 23 -14.95 -27.53 22.52
C GLU A 23 -13.64 -27.82 21.79
N ALA A 24 -12.97 -26.79 21.27
CA ALA A 24 -11.65 -26.92 20.66
C ALA A 24 -10.56 -27.33 21.66
N TRP A 25 -10.59 -26.82 22.89
CA TRP A 25 -9.65 -27.27 23.92
C TRP A 25 -10.18 -27.11 25.35
N LYS A 26 -10.24 -28.20 26.12
CA LYS A 26 -10.66 -28.15 27.52
C LYS A 26 -9.50 -27.80 28.45
N ASP A 27 -9.68 -26.79 29.30
CA ASP A 27 -8.73 -26.38 30.35
C ASP A 27 -7.25 -26.24 29.92
N PRO A 28 -6.91 -25.44 28.90
CA PRO A 28 -5.53 -25.34 28.42
C PRO A 28 -4.61 -24.72 29.49
N ILE A 29 -3.39 -25.27 29.58
CA ILE A 29 -2.33 -24.78 30.46
C ILE A 29 -1.38 -23.89 29.66
N MET A 30 -1.25 -22.63 30.08
CA MET A 30 -0.51 -21.58 29.38
C MET A 30 0.41 -20.82 30.33
N GLN A 31 1.50 -20.28 29.81
CA GLN A 31 2.42 -19.38 30.52
C GLN A 31 2.02 -17.92 30.29
N ILE A 32 2.03 -17.11 31.35
CA ILE A 32 1.87 -15.66 31.26
C ILE A 32 3.21 -15.02 30.92
N LEU A 33 3.35 -14.46 29.71
CA LEU A 33 4.57 -13.81 29.25
C LEU A 33 4.66 -12.33 29.66
N LEU A 34 3.51 -11.68 29.82
CA LEU A 34 3.42 -10.27 30.16
C LEU A 34 2.10 -9.96 30.85
N VAL A 35 2.15 -9.09 31.85
CA VAL A 35 0.98 -8.50 32.53
C VAL A 35 1.13 -6.98 32.47
N LYS A 36 0.10 -6.28 32.01
CA LYS A 36 0.05 -4.81 32.03
C LYS A 36 -1.29 -4.34 32.58
N LYS A 37 -1.23 -3.58 33.67
CA LYS A 37 -2.39 -2.87 34.22
C LYS A 37 -2.76 -1.72 33.29
N ILE A 38 -4.05 -1.61 32.96
CA ILE A 38 -4.61 -0.47 32.23
C ILE A 38 -5.30 0.42 33.26
N GLU A 39 -4.79 1.64 33.42
CA GLU A 39 -5.38 2.63 34.32
C GLU A 39 -6.78 3.01 33.82
N ALA A 40 -7.76 2.93 34.72
CA ALA A 40 -9.14 3.28 34.42
C ALA A 40 -9.32 4.81 34.51
N GLN A 41 -9.89 5.41 33.46
CA GLN A 41 -10.41 6.79 33.54
C GLN A 41 -11.85 6.73 34.08
N GLY A 42 -12.06 7.21 35.30
CA GLY A 42 -13.39 7.31 35.96
C GLY A 42 -13.82 6.08 36.77
N LYS A 43 -15.13 5.90 36.99
CA LYS A 43 -15.74 4.81 37.78
C LYS A 43 -15.71 3.41 37.12
N THR A 44 -14.82 3.18 36.16
CA THR A 44 -14.74 1.87 35.48
C THR A 44 -13.80 0.92 36.24
N PRO A 45 -14.14 -0.37 36.33
CA PRO A 45 -13.28 -1.35 37.03
C PRO A 45 -11.93 -1.49 36.32
N GLU A 46 -10.87 -1.71 37.09
CA GLU A 46 -9.52 -1.93 36.59
C GLU A 46 -9.49 -3.04 35.53
N ARG A 47 -8.62 -2.94 34.51
CA ARG A 47 -8.47 -3.98 33.49
C ARG A 47 -7.03 -4.40 33.36
N TYR A 48 -6.80 -5.70 33.21
CA TYR A 48 -5.47 -6.27 33.03
C TYR A 48 -5.34 -6.84 31.62
N ARG A 49 -4.35 -6.36 30.87
CA ARG A 49 -3.94 -6.96 29.60
C ARG A 49 -2.82 -7.95 29.87
N ILE A 50 -2.95 -9.15 29.32
CA ILE A 50 -1.96 -10.21 29.43
C ILE A 50 -1.46 -10.65 28.05
N VAL A 51 -0.30 -11.30 28.02
CA VAL A 51 0.15 -12.09 26.86
C VAL A 51 0.31 -13.52 27.35
N VAL A 52 -0.37 -14.44 26.69
CA VAL A 52 -0.40 -15.87 27.06
C VAL A 52 0.30 -16.69 25.99
N SER A 53 1.00 -17.75 26.42
CA SER A 53 1.76 -18.64 25.55
C SER A 53 1.46 -20.10 25.87
N ASP A 54 1.23 -20.91 24.86
CA ASP A 54 1.12 -22.36 25.00
C ASP A 54 2.47 -23.09 24.77
N GLY A 55 3.55 -22.33 24.55
CA GLY A 55 4.90 -22.81 24.28
C GLY A 55 5.25 -22.93 22.78
N ILE A 56 4.25 -22.93 21.90
CA ILE A 56 4.41 -22.95 20.43
C ILE A 56 3.82 -21.68 19.80
N HIS A 57 2.76 -21.15 20.40
CA HIS A 57 2.10 -19.92 20.01
C HIS A 57 1.92 -18.98 21.20
N PHE A 58 1.81 -17.68 20.91
CA PHE A 58 1.35 -16.69 21.88
C PHE A 58 0.26 -15.80 21.29
N THR A 59 -0.59 -15.28 22.18
CA THR A 59 -1.63 -14.31 21.83
C THR A 59 -1.79 -13.26 22.91
N GLN A 60 -2.41 -12.13 22.55
CA GLN A 60 -2.79 -11.12 23.54
C GLN A 60 -4.10 -11.53 24.19
N GLY A 61 -4.28 -11.18 25.46
CA GLY A 61 -5.52 -11.45 26.18
C GLY A 61 -5.91 -10.35 27.15
N MET A 62 -7.17 -10.41 27.59
CA MET A 62 -7.71 -9.54 28.62
C MET A 62 -8.37 -10.40 29.70
N ILE A 63 -8.06 -10.10 30.96
CA ILE A 63 -8.73 -10.75 32.09
C ILE A 63 -10.02 -9.97 32.39
N ALA A 64 -11.13 -10.69 32.55
CA ALA A 64 -12.41 -10.11 32.93
C ALA A 64 -12.38 -9.57 34.36
N SER A 65 -13.17 -8.53 34.62
CA SER A 65 -13.16 -7.80 35.89
C SER A 65 -13.46 -8.67 37.11
N GLN A 66 -14.20 -9.76 36.92
CA GLN A 66 -14.52 -10.75 37.96
C GLN A 66 -13.28 -11.48 38.50
N SER A 67 -12.23 -11.62 37.69
CA SER A 67 -10.96 -12.28 38.06
C SER A 67 -9.84 -11.29 38.39
N ASN A 68 -10.16 -9.99 38.53
CA ASN A 68 -9.16 -8.97 38.87
C ASN A 68 -8.51 -9.18 40.25
N HIS A 69 -9.21 -9.78 41.20
CA HIS A 69 -8.68 -10.04 42.55
C HIS A 69 -7.42 -10.92 42.50
N LEU A 70 -7.36 -11.89 41.57
CA LEU A 70 -6.18 -12.74 41.35
C LEU A 70 -4.94 -11.96 40.85
N MET A 71 -5.17 -10.84 40.17
CA MET A 71 -4.12 -9.94 39.69
C MET A 71 -3.73 -8.91 40.76
N ALA A 72 -4.70 -8.39 41.50
CA ALA A 72 -4.50 -7.40 42.56
C ALA A 72 -3.71 -7.98 43.75
N GLU A 73 -3.92 -9.26 44.08
CA GLU A 73 -3.17 -9.99 45.10
C GLU A 73 -1.80 -10.50 44.61
N SER A 74 -1.38 -10.13 43.39
CA SER A 74 -0.11 -10.54 42.77
C SER A 74 0.10 -12.06 42.68
N ARG A 75 -0.98 -12.85 42.64
CA ARG A 75 -0.91 -14.32 42.54
C ARG A 75 -0.61 -14.80 41.11
N ILE A 76 -0.96 -14.01 40.10
CA ILE A 76 -0.62 -14.25 38.69
C ILE A 76 0.32 -13.15 38.22
N GLN A 77 1.56 -13.50 37.89
CA GLN A 77 2.61 -12.58 37.47
C GLN A 77 3.24 -13.04 36.15
N LYS A 78 4.17 -12.24 35.62
CA LYS A 78 5.02 -12.67 34.51
C LYS A 78 5.76 -13.95 34.90
N GLY A 79 5.69 -14.96 34.05
CA GLY A 79 6.25 -16.28 34.27
C GLY A 79 5.21 -17.30 34.71
N SER A 80 4.17 -16.91 35.46
CA SER A 80 3.19 -17.85 36.03
C SER A 80 2.57 -18.80 34.99
N ILE A 81 2.43 -20.07 35.37
CA ILE A 81 1.71 -21.06 34.58
C ILE A 81 0.29 -21.15 35.10
N VAL A 82 -0.66 -20.94 34.21
CA VAL A 82 -2.08 -20.85 34.54
C VAL A 82 -2.88 -21.85 33.73
N ARG A 83 -3.94 -22.37 34.34
CA ARG A 83 -4.97 -23.18 33.69
C ARG A 83 -6.16 -22.28 33.39
N MET A 84 -6.55 -22.20 32.13
CA MET A 84 -7.71 -21.41 31.71
C MET A 84 -8.98 -22.24 31.91
N LYS A 85 -9.80 -21.91 32.90
CA LYS A 85 -11.06 -22.60 33.19
C LYS A 85 -12.21 -22.07 32.35
N GLU A 86 -12.19 -20.77 32.08
CA GLU A 86 -13.22 -20.13 31.29
C GLU A 86 -12.62 -19.01 30.43
N TYR A 87 -12.87 -19.07 29.13
CA TYR A 87 -12.31 -18.14 28.17
C TYR A 87 -13.16 -18.06 26.89
N GLU A 88 -13.01 -16.96 26.18
CA GLU A 88 -13.60 -16.71 24.86
C GLU A 88 -12.50 -16.26 23.88
N ALA A 89 -12.66 -16.61 22.61
CA ALA A 89 -11.79 -16.18 21.54
C ALA A 89 -12.44 -15.02 20.78
N GLY A 90 -11.73 -13.90 20.64
CA GLY A 90 -12.19 -12.73 19.91
C GLY A 90 -11.18 -12.24 18.87
N LYS A 91 -11.60 -11.29 18.03
CA LYS A 91 -10.74 -10.59 17.09
C LYS A 91 -10.82 -9.09 17.32
N VAL A 92 -9.68 -8.43 17.48
CA VAL A 92 -9.59 -6.96 17.63
C VAL A 92 -8.56 -6.43 16.66
N LYS A 93 -8.98 -5.62 15.68
CA LYS A 93 -8.09 -5.02 14.66
C LYS A 93 -7.16 -6.07 14.01
N ASP A 94 -7.76 -7.15 13.52
CA ASP A 94 -7.11 -8.29 12.85
C ASP A 94 -6.12 -9.11 13.71
N LYS A 95 -6.11 -8.88 15.03
CA LYS A 95 -5.37 -9.72 15.98
C LYS A 95 -6.32 -10.62 16.74
N SER A 96 -6.00 -11.91 16.78
CA SER A 96 -6.61 -12.86 17.70
C SER A 96 -6.36 -12.42 19.13
N VAL A 97 -7.42 -12.32 19.94
CA VAL A 97 -7.36 -11.92 21.35
C VAL A 97 -8.12 -12.93 22.20
N LEU A 98 -7.52 -13.37 23.31
CA LEU A 98 -8.14 -14.28 24.26
C LEU A 98 -8.78 -13.49 25.43
N ILE A 99 -10.08 -13.60 25.63
CA ILE A 99 -10.77 -13.03 26.78
C ILE A 99 -10.83 -14.10 27.86
N VAL A 100 -10.16 -13.88 28.98
CA VAL A 100 -10.06 -14.84 30.09
C VAL A 100 -11.10 -14.48 31.14
N LEU A 101 -12.11 -15.33 31.30
CA LEU A 101 -13.21 -15.16 32.24
C LEU A 101 -12.95 -15.89 33.57
N GLY A 102 -12.15 -16.96 33.55
CA GLY A 102 -11.80 -17.77 34.71
C GLY A 102 -10.43 -18.44 34.54
N VAL A 103 -9.55 -18.24 35.51
CA VAL A 103 -8.16 -18.69 35.48
C VAL A 103 -7.73 -19.21 36.86
N GLU A 104 -6.97 -20.30 36.87
CA GLU A 104 -6.42 -20.94 38.06
C GLU A 104 -4.90 -20.99 37.95
N LEU A 105 -4.18 -20.67 39.02
CA LEU A 105 -2.72 -20.77 39.05
C LEU A 105 -2.34 -22.26 39.17
N ALA A 106 -1.64 -22.77 38.16
CA ALA A 106 -1.15 -24.15 38.15
C ALA A 106 0.26 -24.27 38.75
N GLN A 107 1.13 -23.28 38.48
CA GLN A 107 2.46 -23.21 39.05
C GLN A 107 2.95 -21.76 39.15
N GLU A 108 3.65 -21.46 40.24
CA GLU A 108 4.33 -20.18 40.44
C GLU A 108 5.60 -20.10 39.58
N SER A 109 5.72 -18.98 38.86
CA SER A 109 6.87 -18.49 38.08
C SER A 109 8.01 -19.46 37.76
N PRO A 110 7.99 -20.14 36.60
CA PRO A 110 9.23 -20.46 35.89
C PRO A 110 9.99 -19.16 35.56
N GLU A 111 11.26 -19.08 35.96
CA GLU A 111 12.12 -17.90 35.75
C GLU A 111 12.35 -17.58 34.26
N GLU A 112 12.09 -18.55 33.36
CA GLU A 112 12.35 -18.43 31.92
C GLU A 112 11.11 -18.72 31.04
N LYS A 113 11.11 -18.11 29.85
CA LYS A 113 10.11 -18.34 28.79
C LYS A 113 10.20 -19.80 28.32
N ILE A 114 9.09 -20.53 28.36
CA ILE A 114 9.03 -21.93 27.92
C ILE A 114 8.71 -21.98 26.43
N GLY A 115 9.61 -22.59 25.65
CA GLY A 115 9.48 -22.76 24.20
C GLY A 115 9.81 -21.51 23.37
N ASP A 116 9.61 -21.61 22.05
CA ASP A 116 9.75 -20.48 21.12
C ASP A 116 8.40 -20.11 20.47
N PRO A 117 7.46 -19.54 21.26
CA PRO A 117 6.12 -19.25 20.77
C PRO A 117 6.12 -18.18 19.68
N LYS A 118 5.44 -18.49 18.57
CA LYS A 118 5.14 -17.58 17.46
C LYS A 118 3.75 -16.96 17.62
N GLN A 119 3.47 -15.82 16.99
CA GLN A 119 2.15 -15.20 17.13
C GLN A 119 1.08 -16.09 16.46
N VAL A 120 -0.03 -16.38 17.16
CA VAL A 120 -1.12 -17.17 16.57
C VAL A 120 -1.78 -16.39 15.42
N MET A 121 -1.85 -17.03 14.25
CA MET A 121 -2.54 -16.54 13.05
C MET A 121 -3.80 -17.39 12.80
N PRO A 122 -4.91 -16.82 12.31
CA PRO A 122 -6.18 -17.53 12.13
C PRO A 122 -6.17 -18.71 11.13
N ASP A 123 -5.08 -18.88 10.35
CA ASP A 123 -4.93 -19.98 9.37
C ASP A 123 -3.89 -21.06 9.77
N SER A 124 -3.37 -21.00 11.00
CA SER A 124 -2.41 -21.97 11.56
C SER A 124 -2.97 -23.41 11.73
N ALA A 125 -4.26 -23.62 11.47
CA ALA A 125 -4.93 -24.93 11.56
C ALA A 125 -4.63 -25.86 10.37
N ALA A 126 -4.31 -25.31 9.18
CA ALA A 126 -3.94 -26.10 8.01
C ALA A 126 -2.58 -26.80 8.19
N GLU A 127 -1.63 -26.16 8.91
CA GLU A 127 -0.31 -26.72 9.19
C GLU A 127 -0.35 -27.84 10.27
N LEU A 128 -1.31 -27.80 11.21
CA LEU A 128 -1.44 -28.83 12.25
C LEU A 128 -2.05 -30.14 11.77
N ALA A 129 -2.87 -30.13 10.71
CA ALA A 129 -3.41 -31.35 10.11
C ALA A 129 -2.31 -32.18 9.40
N GLN A 130 -1.30 -31.51 8.83
CA GLN A 130 -0.15 -32.17 8.21
C GLN A 130 0.86 -32.70 9.23
N GLN A 131 0.99 -32.09 10.41
CA GLN A 131 1.92 -32.58 11.45
C GLN A 131 1.33 -33.70 12.32
N ARG A 132 0.01 -33.81 12.45
CA ARG A 132 -0.65 -34.93 13.15
C ARG A 132 -0.74 -36.23 12.36
N ALA A 133 -0.59 -36.18 11.03
CA ALA A 133 -0.58 -37.38 10.18
C ALA A 133 0.76 -38.13 10.20
N ALA A 134 1.81 -37.58 10.80
CA ALA A 134 3.16 -38.17 10.79
C ALA A 134 3.56 -38.89 12.09
N GLN A 135 2.67 -39.05 13.07
CA GLN A 135 3.00 -39.74 14.33
C GLN A 135 1.86 -40.62 14.82
N GLN A 136 1.79 -41.86 14.30
CA GLN A 136 1.44 -43.03 15.13
C GLN A 136 2.23 -44.27 14.71
N PRO A 137 2.49 -45.21 15.65
CA PRO A 137 3.60 -46.14 15.61
C PRO A 137 3.21 -47.56 15.18
N THR A 138 4.07 -48.23 14.43
CA THR A 138 4.05 -49.71 14.35
C THR A 138 5.47 -50.27 14.42
N SER A 139 5.75 -50.84 15.58
CA SER A 139 6.82 -51.79 15.87
C SER A 139 6.59 -53.13 15.15
N THR A 140 7.63 -53.71 14.56
CA THR A 140 7.97 -55.14 14.73
C THR A 140 9.45 -55.39 14.39
N SER A 141 10.00 -56.34 15.14
CA SER A 141 11.39 -56.59 15.50
C SER A 141 12.17 -57.55 14.59
N ASN A 142 13.51 -57.40 14.65
CA ASN A 142 14.58 -58.39 14.45
C ASN A 142 14.89 -58.86 13.02
N PHE A 143 16.17 -58.86 12.62
CA PHE A 143 17.08 -60.02 12.77
C PHE A 143 18.33 -59.94 11.85
N TYR A 144 19.50 -60.28 12.42
CA TYR A 144 20.88 -60.39 11.87
C TYR A 144 21.56 -59.12 11.32
N GLY A 145 22.85 -58.84 11.56
CA GLY A 145 23.90 -59.60 12.21
C GLY A 145 25.29 -59.07 11.80
N ASN A 146 26.10 -58.75 12.80
CA ASN A 146 27.56 -58.79 12.87
C ASN A 146 28.50 -57.87 12.05
N LYS A 147 29.40 -57.24 12.81
CA LYS A 147 30.75 -56.72 12.52
C LYS A 147 31.67 -57.84 11.96
N PRO A 148 32.84 -57.56 11.32
CA PRO A 148 33.96 -56.87 12.01
C PRO A 148 34.90 -56.00 11.16
N ALA A 149 35.88 -55.46 11.89
CA ALA A 149 36.91 -54.48 11.52
C ALA A 149 37.95 -54.95 10.50
N GLY A 150 38.67 -53.99 9.91
CA GLY A 150 39.91 -54.23 9.16
C GLY A 150 40.72 -52.95 8.98
N ALA A 151 41.90 -52.90 9.59
CA ALA A 151 42.92 -51.87 9.44
C ALA A 151 43.74 -52.09 8.14
N GLY A 152 44.32 -51.01 7.59
CA GLY A 152 45.31 -51.10 6.51
C GLY A 152 46.06 -49.77 6.32
N ARG A 153 47.38 -49.80 6.56
CA ARG A 153 48.35 -48.69 6.43
C ARG A 153 48.95 -48.64 5.01
N GLY A 154 49.36 -47.45 4.57
CA GLY A 154 50.77 -47.23 4.19
C GLY A 154 51.14 -46.73 2.77
N ALA A 155 52.03 -45.71 2.78
CA ALA A 155 53.00 -45.26 1.77
C ALA A 155 52.45 -44.48 0.55
N GLY A 156 53.04 -43.37 0.07
CA GLY A 156 54.32 -42.70 0.34
C GLY A 156 54.80 -42.05 -0.97
N GLY A 157 55.20 -40.78 -0.97
CA GLY A 157 55.76 -40.10 -2.15
C GLY A 157 56.01 -38.60 -1.92
N ALA A 158 57.25 -38.16 -2.15
CA ALA A 158 57.88 -36.99 -1.57
C ALA A 158 58.10 -35.83 -2.57
N GLY A 159 57.95 -34.58 -2.08
CA GLY A 159 58.72 -33.35 -2.40
C GLY A 159 58.71 -32.77 -3.83
N PRO A 160 59.21 -31.52 -4.05
CA PRO A 160 60.03 -30.72 -3.13
C PRO A 160 59.55 -29.28 -2.87
N SER A 161 60.16 -28.70 -1.84
CA SER A 161 60.07 -27.32 -1.36
C SER A 161 60.99 -26.37 -2.14
N ARG A 162 60.56 -25.10 -2.27
CA ARG A 162 61.32 -23.82 -2.35
C ARG A 162 60.29 -22.70 -2.54
N GLY A 163 60.28 -21.56 -1.85
CA GLY A 163 61.14 -20.99 -0.83
C GLY A 163 60.42 -19.80 -0.19
N ALA A 164 60.92 -19.34 0.96
CA ALA A 164 60.41 -18.21 1.69
C ALA A 164 60.60 -16.90 0.90
N GLY A 165 59.50 -16.19 0.66
CA GLY A 165 59.45 -14.82 0.19
C GLY A 165 58.61 -14.00 1.15
N GLN A 166 59.27 -13.10 1.87
CA GLN A 166 58.70 -12.16 2.82
C GLN A 166 58.08 -11.00 2.03
N SER A 167 56.76 -10.86 2.03
CA SER A 167 56.07 -9.64 1.55
C SER A 167 54.84 -9.35 2.39
N SER A 168 54.94 -8.30 3.19
CA SER A 168 53.89 -7.41 3.69
C SER A 168 52.44 -7.93 3.67
N ARG A 169 51.98 -8.41 4.82
CA ARG A 169 50.55 -8.57 5.11
C ARG A 169 49.87 -7.19 5.25
N GLY A 170 49.26 -6.70 4.18
CA GLY A 170 48.06 -5.87 4.29
C GLY A 170 46.83 -6.77 4.46
N PRO A 171 45.75 -6.33 5.13
CA PRO A 171 44.57 -7.17 5.33
C PRO A 171 43.76 -7.23 4.04
N SER A 172 44.03 -8.20 3.16
CA SER A 172 43.07 -8.59 2.12
C SER A 172 41.92 -9.35 2.80
N ALA A 173 40.97 -8.62 3.37
CA ALA A 173 39.66 -9.18 3.66
C ALA A 173 39.05 -9.61 2.32
N GLY A 174 38.72 -10.89 2.17
CA GLY A 174 38.07 -11.38 0.95
C GLY A 174 36.79 -10.58 0.70
N ILE A 175 36.65 -10.06 -0.53
CA ILE A 175 35.48 -9.31 -0.95
C ILE A 175 34.31 -10.27 -1.07
N SER A 176 33.22 -9.99 -0.35
CA SER A 176 31.95 -10.72 -0.39
C SER A 176 30.99 -10.08 -1.38
N ALA A 177 30.13 -10.90 -1.98
CA ALA A 177 28.99 -10.44 -2.77
C ALA A 177 27.85 -9.98 -1.85
N ILE A 178 27.08 -8.97 -2.25
CA ILE A 178 25.94 -8.43 -1.49
C ILE A 178 24.90 -9.51 -1.20
N GLU A 179 24.59 -10.37 -2.18
CA GLU A 179 23.62 -11.47 -2.03
C GLU A 179 24.03 -12.48 -0.94
N SER A 180 25.34 -12.65 -0.71
CA SER A 180 25.86 -13.60 0.29
C SER A 180 25.82 -13.07 1.73
N LEU A 181 25.45 -11.80 1.93
CA LEU A 181 25.42 -11.19 3.25
C LEU A 181 24.31 -11.80 4.10
N SER A 182 24.66 -12.16 5.33
CA SER A 182 23.70 -12.63 6.33
C SER A 182 24.00 -12.05 7.71
N PRO A 183 22.99 -11.93 8.59
CA PRO A 183 23.19 -11.50 9.98
C PRO A 183 24.12 -12.39 10.80
N TYR A 184 24.42 -13.61 10.32
CA TYR A 184 25.29 -14.57 11.00
C TYR A 184 26.77 -14.42 10.62
N GLN A 185 27.07 -13.64 9.57
CA GLN A 185 28.43 -13.37 9.14
C GLN A 185 28.90 -12.01 9.68
N ASN A 186 29.83 -12.04 10.63
CA ASN A 186 30.37 -10.81 11.24
C ASN A 186 31.60 -10.25 10.52
N ARG A 187 32.24 -11.04 9.64
CA ARG A 187 33.45 -10.64 8.90
C ARG A 187 33.19 -10.73 7.40
N TRP A 188 32.99 -9.58 6.79
CA TRP A 188 32.78 -9.42 5.36
C TRP A 188 33.22 -8.02 4.93
N THR A 189 33.46 -7.84 3.64
CA THR A 189 33.72 -6.55 3.02
C THR A 189 33.11 -6.59 1.64
N ILE A 190 32.24 -5.64 1.29
CA ILE A 190 31.66 -5.55 -0.05
C ILE A 190 32.36 -4.46 -0.85
N LYS A 191 32.56 -4.68 -2.15
CA LYS A 191 32.96 -3.64 -3.12
C LYS A 191 31.71 -3.27 -3.91
N ALA A 192 31.14 -2.10 -3.67
CA ALA A 192 29.85 -1.71 -4.24
C ALA A 192 29.82 -0.25 -4.67
N ARG A 193 29.07 0.04 -5.74
CA ARG A 193 28.83 1.39 -6.23
C ARG A 193 27.68 2.02 -5.47
N CYS A 194 27.82 3.27 -5.06
CA CYS A 194 26.71 4.06 -4.52
C CYS A 194 25.81 4.50 -5.67
N ILE A 195 24.63 3.88 -5.79
CA ILE A 195 23.64 4.20 -6.83
C ILE A 195 22.85 5.45 -6.46
N HIS A 196 22.56 5.63 -5.17
CA HIS A 196 21.75 6.75 -4.69
C HIS A 196 22.13 7.11 -3.27
N ARG A 197 22.19 8.41 -2.96
CA ARG A 197 22.38 8.94 -1.60
C ARG A 197 21.19 9.81 -1.23
N GLY A 198 20.30 9.26 -0.39
CA GLY A 198 19.14 9.99 0.12
C GLY A 198 19.52 11.13 1.06
N ASP A 199 18.71 12.19 1.03
CA ASP A 199 18.83 13.34 1.93
C ASP A 199 18.85 12.99 3.42
N ILE A 200 19.50 13.85 4.21
CA ILE A 200 19.43 13.79 5.68
C ILE A 200 17.99 14.07 6.13
N ARG A 201 17.40 13.10 6.83
CA ARG A 201 16.06 13.19 7.44
C ARG A 201 16.18 13.28 8.95
N SER A 202 15.41 14.19 9.54
CA SER A 202 15.30 14.32 11.00
C SER A 202 13.97 13.79 11.52
N TRP A 203 13.97 13.17 12.69
CA TRP A 203 12.76 12.84 13.45
C TRP A 203 12.84 13.39 14.87
N LYS A 204 11.67 13.64 15.44
CA LYS A 204 11.50 13.97 16.86
C LYS A 204 10.56 12.97 17.49
N ASN A 205 10.95 12.35 18.59
CA ASN A 205 10.08 11.49 19.37
C ASN A 205 10.24 11.79 20.86
N ALA A 206 9.36 11.22 21.70
CA ALA A 206 9.39 11.43 23.15
C ALA A 206 10.69 10.95 23.83
N LYS A 207 11.53 10.16 23.14
CA LYS A 207 12.82 9.66 23.62
C LYS A 207 14.02 10.49 23.10
N GLY A 208 13.79 11.46 22.23
CA GLY A 208 14.82 12.35 21.69
C GLY A 208 14.63 12.71 20.22
N ASP A 209 15.50 13.61 19.77
CA ASP A 209 15.62 14.04 18.38
C ASP A 209 16.77 13.27 17.71
N GLY A 210 16.60 12.88 16.45
CA GLY A 210 17.64 12.16 15.71
C GLY A 210 17.65 12.50 14.22
N ARG A 211 18.77 12.15 13.56
CA ARG A 211 19.00 12.33 12.12
C ARG A 211 19.45 11.04 11.49
N LEU A 212 19.08 10.80 10.23
CA LEU A 212 19.48 9.63 9.45
C LEU A 212 19.69 10.02 8.00
N PHE A 213 20.49 9.23 7.30
CA PHE A 213 20.55 9.20 5.84
C PHE A 213 20.59 7.74 5.38
N ALA A 214 20.21 7.49 4.13
CA ALA A 214 20.29 6.16 3.55
C ALA A 214 20.95 6.23 2.18
N VAL A 215 21.77 5.23 1.87
CA VAL A 215 22.38 5.02 0.56
C VAL A 215 21.94 3.68 -0.02
N THR A 216 21.84 3.60 -1.33
CA THR A 216 21.66 2.33 -2.05
C THR A 216 23.00 1.94 -2.67
N LEU A 217 23.49 0.74 -2.33
CA LEU A 217 24.73 0.18 -2.81
C LEU A 217 24.44 -0.97 -3.78
N LYS A 218 25.23 -1.10 -4.85
CA LYS A 218 25.06 -2.15 -5.85
C LYS A 218 26.40 -2.79 -6.22
N ASP A 219 26.40 -4.11 -6.29
CA ASP A 219 27.49 -4.90 -6.87
C ASP A 219 26.97 -5.78 -8.02
N GLN A 220 27.75 -6.76 -8.48
CA GLN A 220 27.34 -7.69 -9.55
C GLN A 220 26.17 -8.60 -9.14
N SER A 221 25.96 -8.83 -7.85
CA SER A 221 25.00 -9.80 -7.33
C SER A 221 23.65 -9.16 -7.02
N ALA A 222 23.62 -8.05 -6.29
CA ALA A 222 22.38 -7.48 -5.78
C ALA A 222 22.52 -5.99 -5.42
N GLU A 223 21.38 -5.37 -5.14
CA GLU A 223 21.30 -4.06 -4.52
C GLU A 223 21.04 -4.22 -3.02
N ILE A 224 21.61 -3.34 -2.19
CA ILE A 224 21.34 -3.31 -0.75
C ILE A 224 21.27 -1.88 -0.24
N LYS A 225 20.34 -1.64 0.66
CA LYS A 225 20.19 -0.35 1.32
C LYS A 225 21.06 -0.30 2.58
N ALA A 226 21.80 0.78 2.77
CA ALA A 226 22.56 1.06 3.99
C ALA A 226 22.08 2.36 4.66
N THR A 227 21.90 2.36 5.98
CA THR A 227 21.37 3.51 6.74
C THR A 227 22.32 3.92 7.85
N GLY A 228 22.64 5.22 7.93
CA GLY A 228 23.39 5.81 9.03
C GLY A 228 22.48 6.63 9.94
N PHE A 229 22.66 6.53 11.26
CA PHE A 229 21.89 7.25 12.28
C PHE A 229 22.80 8.13 13.13
N GLY A 230 22.33 9.29 13.58
CA GLY A 230 23.05 10.13 14.54
C GLY A 230 24.44 10.55 14.04
N ASP A 231 25.47 10.21 14.81
CA ASP A 231 26.89 10.55 14.54
C ASP A 231 27.37 10.05 13.18
N GLN A 232 26.85 8.91 12.70
CA GLN A 232 27.19 8.32 11.41
C GLN A 232 26.74 9.18 10.23
N VAL A 233 25.73 10.03 10.42
CA VAL A 233 25.32 11.00 9.40
C VAL A 233 26.43 11.99 9.16
N ASP A 234 27.02 12.54 10.22
CA ASP A 234 28.04 13.58 10.10
C ASP A 234 29.36 13.01 9.56
N SER A 235 29.70 11.76 9.89
CA SER A 235 30.95 11.13 9.43
C SER A 235 30.89 10.55 8.01
N LEU A 236 29.77 9.95 7.60
CA LEU A 236 29.70 9.17 6.34
C LEU A 236 28.90 9.85 5.22
N TYR A 237 28.02 10.80 5.51
CA TYR A 237 27.16 11.40 4.48
C TYR A 237 27.97 12.09 3.37
N HIS A 238 29.03 12.81 3.76
CA HIS A 238 29.92 13.49 2.82
C HIS A 238 30.94 12.55 2.16
N ALA A 239 31.17 11.36 2.71
CA ALA A 239 32.06 10.37 2.13
C ALA A 239 31.42 9.65 0.93
N PHE A 240 30.11 9.46 0.95
CA PHE A 240 29.35 8.89 -0.16
C PHE A 240 29.02 9.93 -1.22
N GLU A 241 29.37 9.63 -2.46
CA GLU A 241 29.03 10.36 -3.68
C GLU A 241 28.36 9.37 -4.63
N GLU A 242 27.30 9.82 -5.29
CA GLU A 242 26.59 9.00 -6.27
C GLU A 242 27.52 8.65 -7.43
N GLY A 243 27.49 7.39 -7.86
CA GLY A 243 28.40 6.84 -8.87
C GLY A 243 29.74 6.36 -8.32
N GLY A 244 30.17 6.77 -7.11
CA GLY A 244 31.43 6.32 -6.52
C GLY A 244 31.42 4.85 -6.11
N VAL A 245 32.58 4.18 -6.20
CA VAL A 245 32.76 2.79 -5.73
C VAL A 245 33.41 2.78 -4.34
N TYR A 246 32.86 1.96 -3.45
CA TYR A 246 33.25 1.93 -2.04
C TYR A 246 33.49 0.49 -1.56
N LEU A 247 34.52 0.32 -0.74
CA LEU A 247 34.66 -0.82 0.15
C LEU A 247 33.93 -0.51 1.46
N VAL A 248 32.91 -1.30 1.75
CA VAL A 248 32.11 -1.17 2.97
C VAL A 248 32.30 -2.41 3.82
N SER A 249 32.68 -2.24 5.08
CA SER A 249 32.88 -3.34 6.02
C SER A 249 32.40 -2.99 7.44
N LYS A 250 32.31 -4.00 8.31
CA LYS A 250 31.95 -3.84 9.74
C LYS A 250 30.64 -3.08 9.96
N CYS A 251 29.66 -3.32 9.10
CA CYS A 251 28.30 -2.80 9.28
C CYS A 251 27.40 -3.89 9.87
N LYS A 252 26.32 -3.48 10.53
CA LYS A 252 25.33 -4.43 11.05
C LYS A 252 24.36 -4.81 9.94
N VAL A 253 24.26 -6.10 9.63
CA VAL A 253 23.24 -6.64 8.72
C VAL A 253 21.97 -6.92 9.52
N GLN A 254 20.84 -6.36 9.08
CA GLN A 254 19.53 -6.60 9.70
C GLN A 254 18.47 -6.90 8.64
N ILE A 255 17.32 -7.45 9.05
CA ILE A 255 16.20 -7.70 8.14
C ILE A 255 15.69 -6.37 7.59
N ALA A 256 15.55 -6.29 6.26
CA ALA A 256 15.11 -5.10 5.57
C ALA A 256 13.70 -4.70 6.00
N LYS A 257 13.51 -3.42 6.30
CA LYS A 257 12.17 -2.89 6.56
C LYS A 257 11.52 -2.55 5.22
N ARG A 258 10.94 -3.55 4.55
CA ARG A 258 10.31 -3.42 3.21
C ARG A 258 9.25 -2.31 3.12
N GLN A 259 8.63 -1.92 4.25
CA GLN A 259 7.74 -0.75 4.35
C GLN A 259 8.42 0.60 4.01
N PHE A 260 9.75 0.66 4.05
CA PHE A 260 10.55 1.87 3.88
C PHE A 260 11.73 1.67 2.91
N SER A 261 11.81 0.53 2.22
CA SER A 261 12.88 0.20 1.27
C SER A 261 12.26 -0.12 -0.09
N ASN A 262 12.83 0.44 -1.15
CA ASN A 262 12.45 0.14 -2.54
C ASN A 262 13.43 -0.84 -3.20
N VAL A 263 14.37 -1.37 -2.41
CA VAL A 263 15.37 -2.35 -2.85
C VAL A 263 14.82 -3.74 -2.54
N ASP A 264 14.78 -4.61 -3.54
CA ASP A 264 14.37 -6.01 -3.38
C ASP A 264 15.53 -6.83 -2.80
N ASN A 265 15.71 -6.69 -1.49
CA ASN A 265 16.68 -7.45 -0.70
C ASN A 265 16.07 -7.73 0.68
N ASP A 266 16.23 -8.95 1.17
CA ASP A 266 15.73 -9.36 2.49
C ASP A 266 16.51 -8.72 3.65
N TYR A 267 17.69 -8.18 3.37
CA TYR A 267 18.56 -7.55 4.35
C TYR A 267 18.86 -6.09 4.00
N GLU A 268 19.13 -5.30 5.04
CA GLU A 268 19.64 -3.93 4.95
C GLU A 268 20.83 -3.76 5.90
N LEU A 269 21.71 -2.81 5.57
CA LEU A 269 22.87 -2.47 6.38
C LEU A 269 22.57 -1.29 7.28
N VAL A 270 23.12 -1.32 8.50
CA VAL A 270 23.15 -0.18 9.41
C VAL A 270 24.60 0.14 9.74
N PHE A 271 24.99 1.38 9.47
CA PHE A 271 26.29 1.89 9.87
C PHE A 271 26.33 2.07 11.40
N ASP A 272 27.40 1.59 11.99
CA ASP A 272 27.72 1.73 13.41
C ASP A 272 29.01 2.54 13.59
N ARG A 273 29.50 2.68 14.82
CA ARG A 273 30.75 3.39 15.15
C ARG A 273 31.98 2.74 14.54
N ASP A 274 31.98 1.41 14.40
CA ASP A 274 33.10 0.65 13.87
C ASP A 274 33.02 0.41 12.36
N SER A 275 32.00 0.97 11.68
CA SER A 275 31.82 0.80 10.24
C SER A 275 32.89 1.53 9.46
N GLU A 276 33.49 0.82 8.51
CA GLU A 276 34.56 1.35 7.65
C GLU A 276 34.03 1.50 6.23
N VAL A 277 34.18 2.71 5.69
CA VAL A 277 33.84 3.06 4.30
C VAL A 277 35.05 3.68 3.66
N GLN A 278 35.57 3.06 2.61
CA GLN A 278 36.71 3.56 1.86
C GLN A 278 36.36 3.68 0.38
N ARG A 279 36.56 4.86 -0.21
CA ARG A 279 36.40 5.05 -1.65
C ARG A 279 37.50 4.32 -2.41
N VAL A 280 37.14 3.68 -3.51
CA VAL A 280 38.05 2.99 -4.43
C VAL A 280 38.00 3.73 -5.77
N GLU A 281 39.17 3.97 -6.38
CA GLU A 281 39.26 4.58 -7.72
C GLU A 281 39.11 3.56 -8.84
N ASP A 282 39.39 2.29 -8.53
CA ASP A 282 39.23 1.17 -9.45
C ASP A 282 37.77 0.70 -9.51
N ASP A 283 37.13 1.00 -10.63
CA ASP A 283 35.77 0.60 -10.98
C ASP A 283 35.68 -0.82 -11.59
N GLU A 284 36.82 -1.52 -11.79
CA GLU A 284 36.82 -2.86 -12.38
C GLU A 284 35.98 -3.83 -11.54
N GLY A 285 35.09 -4.54 -12.22
CA GLY A 285 34.23 -5.56 -11.63
C GLY A 285 32.99 -5.04 -10.89
N VAL A 286 32.68 -3.73 -10.87
CA VAL A 286 31.42 -3.24 -10.30
C VAL A 286 30.51 -2.72 -11.41
N PRO A 287 29.30 -3.30 -11.60
CA PRO A 287 28.46 -2.96 -12.73
C PRO A 287 28.09 -1.48 -12.73
N GLN A 288 28.07 -0.88 -13.92
CA GLN A 288 27.51 0.44 -14.11
C GLN A 288 25.98 0.40 -13.95
N GLN A 289 25.39 1.56 -13.69
CA GLN A 289 23.93 1.68 -13.58
C GLN A 289 23.29 1.33 -14.94
N GLN A 290 22.65 0.17 -15.01
CA GLN A 290 21.89 -0.25 -16.18
C GLN A 290 20.51 0.41 -16.17
N TYR A 291 20.09 0.87 -17.34
CA TYR A 291 18.78 1.46 -17.59
C TYR A 291 17.97 0.55 -18.50
N ASN A 292 16.68 0.43 -18.23
CA ASN A 292 15.73 -0.17 -19.17
C ASN A 292 14.75 0.90 -19.63
N PHE A 293 15.19 1.73 -20.58
CA PHE A 293 14.46 2.91 -21.00
C PHE A 293 13.16 2.55 -21.72
N VAL A 294 12.06 3.14 -21.24
CA VAL A 294 10.77 3.18 -21.95
C VAL A 294 10.72 4.49 -22.72
N THR A 295 10.35 4.43 -24.00
CA THR A 295 10.19 5.62 -24.84
C THR A 295 9.02 6.47 -24.32
N LEU A 296 9.04 7.78 -24.59
CA LEU A 296 7.93 8.64 -24.17
C LEU A 296 6.64 8.21 -24.86
N GLN A 297 6.65 7.89 -26.15
CA GLN A 297 5.50 7.34 -26.85
C GLN A 297 4.88 6.13 -26.14
N ASP A 298 5.68 5.18 -25.66
CA ASP A 298 5.21 3.94 -25.04
C ASP A 298 4.63 4.13 -23.62
N LEU A 299 4.75 5.32 -23.05
CA LEU A 299 4.07 5.66 -21.78
C LEU A 299 2.55 5.50 -21.86
N GLN A 300 1.96 5.60 -23.05
CA GLN A 300 0.53 5.37 -23.25
C GLN A 300 0.11 3.92 -22.91
N ASN A 301 0.99 2.96 -23.20
CA ASN A 301 0.80 1.53 -22.97
C ASN A 301 1.32 1.06 -21.62
N THR A 302 1.98 1.95 -20.86
CA THR A 302 2.53 1.63 -19.55
C THR A 302 1.47 1.79 -18.46
N ASP A 303 1.37 0.82 -17.56
CA ASP A 303 0.41 0.86 -16.48
C ASP A 303 0.65 2.02 -15.52
N LYS A 304 -0.45 2.51 -14.94
CA LYS A 304 -0.39 3.52 -13.87
C LYS A 304 0.36 2.96 -12.66
N ASP A 305 1.13 3.83 -12.00
CA ASP A 305 1.94 3.54 -10.82
C ASP A 305 3.10 2.56 -11.09
N ALA A 306 3.31 2.14 -12.34
CA ALA A 306 4.51 1.41 -12.74
C ALA A 306 5.77 2.26 -12.51
N GLN A 307 6.85 1.59 -12.14
CA GLN A 307 8.18 2.18 -12.05
C GLN A 307 8.95 1.84 -13.32
N ILE A 308 9.40 2.87 -14.02
CA ILE A 308 10.12 2.74 -15.29
C ILE A 308 11.38 3.58 -15.29
N ASP A 309 12.27 3.32 -16.23
CA ASP A 309 13.40 4.19 -16.52
C ASP A 309 13.07 4.98 -17.79
N VAL A 310 13.41 6.27 -17.83
CA VAL A 310 13.18 7.12 -19.01
C VAL A 310 14.41 7.96 -19.31
N ILE A 311 14.60 8.30 -20.57
CA ILE A 311 15.61 9.25 -21.02
C ILE A 311 14.94 10.27 -21.95
N GLY A 312 15.30 11.54 -21.79
CA GLY A 312 14.73 12.60 -22.60
C GLY A 312 15.45 13.92 -22.40
N ILE A 313 15.20 14.86 -23.30
CA ILE A 313 15.78 16.20 -23.26
C ILE A 313 14.86 17.14 -22.50
N LEU A 314 15.45 17.90 -21.60
CA LEU A 314 14.76 18.92 -20.83
C LEU A 314 14.40 20.11 -21.73
N LYS A 315 13.13 20.26 -22.11
CA LYS A 315 12.67 21.36 -22.96
C LYS A 315 12.29 22.60 -22.15
N GLU A 316 11.49 22.42 -21.11
CA GLU A 316 10.98 23.53 -20.29
C GLU A 316 11.06 23.20 -18.81
N ILE A 317 11.28 24.23 -18.00
CA ILE A 317 11.33 24.16 -16.54
C ILE A 317 10.20 25.04 -16.03
N GLY A 318 9.21 24.43 -15.36
CA GLY A 318 8.14 25.18 -14.70
C GLY A 318 8.61 25.84 -13.40
N ASP A 319 7.80 26.79 -12.91
CA ASP A 319 8.06 27.44 -11.63
C ASP A 319 7.88 26.46 -10.45
N ALA A 320 8.67 26.66 -9.39
CA ALA A 320 8.44 25.94 -8.14
C ALA A 320 7.13 26.40 -7.49
N SER A 321 6.32 25.44 -7.05
CA SER A 321 5.08 25.67 -6.33
C SER A 321 4.98 24.78 -5.10
N THR A 322 4.35 25.28 -4.03
CA THR A 322 4.19 24.53 -2.79
C THR A 322 2.79 23.90 -2.74
N ILE A 323 2.72 22.59 -2.52
CA ILE A 323 1.47 21.85 -2.30
C ILE A 323 1.44 21.30 -0.89
N THR A 324 0.32 21.48 -0.20
CA THR A 324 0.06 20.82 1.09
C THR A 324 -0.55 19.44 0.84
N SER A 325 0.11 18.39 1.34
CA SER A 325 -0.39 17.01 1.26
C SER A 325 -1.69 16.85 2.04
N ALA A 326 -2.77 16.44 1.38
CA ALA A 326 -4.06 16.21 2.03
C ALA A 326 -3.99 15.14 3.15
N LYS A 327 -3.12 14.13 3.00
CA LYS A 327 -2.99 13.02 3.96
C LYS A 327 -2.17 13.36 5.19
N THR A 328 -1.10 14.14 5.02
CA THR A 328 -0.12 14.42 6.10
C THR A 328 -0.15 15.87 6.58
N GLN A 329 -0.92 16.74 5.91
CA GLN A 329 -1.01 18.18 6.15
C GLN A 329 0.36 18.89 6.13
N LYS A 330 1.38 18.26 5.50
CA LYS A 330 2.72 18.82 5.32
C LYS A 330 2.83 19.49 3.95
N ALA A 331 3.46 20.65 3.91
CA ALA A 331 3.81 21.34 2.68
C ALA A 331 5.02 20.68 2.01
N PHE A 332 4.93 20.49 0.69
CA PHE A 332 5.99 20.00 -0.17
C PHE A 332 6.14 20.93 -1.38
N THR A 333 7.37 21.33 -1.67
CA THR A 333 7.70 22.03 -2.91
C THR A 333 7.68 21.04 -4.07
N LYS A 334 7.07 21.43 -5.18
CA LYS A 334 7.10 20.70 -6.45
C LYS A 334 7.58 21.59 -7.58
N ARG A 335 8.16 20.99 -8.60
CA ARG A 335 8.50 21.64 -9.87
C ARG A 335 8.22 20.68 -11.01
N ASP A 336 7.51 21.15 -12.03
CA ASP A 336 7.18 20.34 -13.20
C ASP A 336 8.18 20.65 -14.33
N LEU A 337 8.77 19.62 -14.91
CA LEU A 337 9.72 19.67 -16.03
C LEU A 337 9.05 19.09 -17.27
N SER A 338 9.31 19.65 -18.44
CA SER A 338 8.86 19.08 -19.72
C SER A 338 10.01 18.34 -20.38
N LEU A 339 9.86 17.02 -20.53
CA LEU A 339 10.80 16.18 -21.26
C LEU A 339 10.31 15.90 -22.67
N VAL A 340 11.24 15.74 -23.61
CA VAL A 340 10.98 15.33 -25.00
C VAL A 340 11.97 14.26 -25.45
N ASP A 341 11.57 13.44 -26.41
CA ASP A 341 12.42 12.41 -27.02
C ASP A 341 12.24 12.36 -28.54
N ASP A 342 12.99 11.46 -29.19
CA ASP A 342 12.99 11.24 -30.63
C ASP A 342 11.70 10.59 -31.17
N THR A 343 10.78 10.19 -30.29
CA THR A 343 9.43 9.72 -30.69
C THR A 343 8.47 10.88 -31.00
N GLY A 344 8.88 12.13 -30.75
CA GLY A 344 8.05 13.30 -31.01
C GLY A 344 7.00 13.52 -29.92
N TYR A 345 7.16 12.91 -28.74
CA TYR A 345 6.28 13.12 -27.60
C TYR A 345 6.90 14.05 -26.55
N THR A 346 6.03 14.72 -25.80
CA THR A 346 6.40 15.46 -24.59
C THR A 346 5.65 14.95 -23.37
N VAL A 347 6.35 14.83 -22.26
CA VAL A 347 5.78 14.40 -20.98
C VAL A 347 6.18 15.35 -19.85
N LYS A 348 5.27 15.57 -18.91
CA LYS A 348 5.56 16.29 -17.68
C LYS A 348 6.15 15.36 -16.64
N LEU A 349 7.30 15.74 -16.09
CA LEU A 349 7.96 15.10 -14.95
C LEU A 349 7.91 16.01 -13.74
N THR A 350 7.27 15.57 -12.65
CA THR A 350 7.27 16.31 -11.38
C THR A 350 8.45 15.91 -10.51
N VAL A 351 9.25 16.88 -10.11
CA VAL A 351 10.31 16.79 -9.10
C VAL A 351 9.80 17.38 -7.77
N TRP A 352 10.27 16.87 -6.64
CA TRP A 352 9.78 17.22 -5.31
C TRP A 352 10.88 17.70 -4.36
N GLY A 353 10.49 18.47 -3.34
CA GLY A 353 11.33 18.85 -2.20
C GLY A 353 12.53 19.71 -2.59
N LYS A 354 13.69 19.40 -2.00
CA LYS A 354 14.93 20.17 -2.23
C LYS A 354 15.39 20.13 -3.69
N SER A 355 15.20 19.00 -4.37
CA SER A 355 15.51 18.86 -5.80
C SER A 355 14.64 19.77 -6.67
N ALA A 356 13.43 20.11 -6.20
CA ALA A 356 12.58 21.10 -6.86
C ALA A 356 12.94 22.55 -6.48
N GLU A 357 13.44 22.80 -5.26
CA GLU A 357 13.87 24.13 -4.80
C GLU A 357 15.17 24.58 -5.48
N LYS A 358 16.16 23.70 -5.51
CA LYS A 358 17.51 23.95 -6.05
C LYS A 358 17.71 23.33 -7.43
N PHE A 359 16.69 23.39 -8.28
CA PHE A 359 16.80 22.87 -9.63
C PHE A 359 17.57 23.88 -10.51
N GLU A 360 18.82 23.55 -10.83
CA GLU A 360 19.77 24.41 -11.58
C GLU A 360 20.20 23.78 -12.92
N ILE A 361 19.48 22.78 -13.42
CA ILE A 361 19.80 22.13 -14.68
C ILE A 361 19.37 23.02 -15.85
N MET A 362 20.24 23.18 -16.84
CA MET A 362 19.98 23.99 -18.02
C MET A 362 18.98 23.30 -18.97
N PRO A 363 18.09 24.06 -19.62
CA PRO A 363 17.33 23.54 -20.75
C PRO A 363 18.24 22.95 -21.83
N GLU A 364 17.70 22.03 -22.61
CA GLU A 364 18.37 21.21 -23.61
C GLU A 364 19.38 20.17 -23.08
N SER A 365 19.59 20.04 -21.77
CA SER A 365 20.34 18.90 -21.20
C SER A 365 19.58 17.58 -21.34
N VAL A 366 20.32 16.49 -21.54
CA VAL A 366 19.76 15.13 -21.54
C VAL A 366 19.61 14.66 -20.10
N LEU A 367 18.43 14.15 -19.76
CA LEU A 367 18.13 13.61 -18.45
C LEU A 367 17.85 12.12 -18.57
N ALA A 368 18.68 11.29 -17.92
CA ALA A 368 18.41 9.87 -17.72
C ALA A 368 17.90 9.64 -16.30
N ILE A 369 16.68 9.13 -16.19
CA ILE A 369 15.98 9.02 -14.91
C ILE A 369 15.63 7.56 -14.66
N LYS A 370 16.08 7.04 -13.52
CA LYS A 370 15.82 5.67 -13.09
C LYS A 370 14.64 5.61 -12.12
N GLY A 371 13.78 4.61 -12.26
CA GLY A 371 12.72 4.28 -11.30
C GLY A 371 11.73 5.42 -11.10
N VAL A 372 11.31 6.09 -12.17
CA VAL A 372 10.29 7.12 -12.14
C VAL A 372 8.90 6.47 -12.13
N LYS A 373 7.96 7.07 -11.41
CA LYS A 373 6.59 6.54 -11.33
C LYS A 373 5.71 7.13 -12.41
N VAL A 374 5.02 6.28 -13.16
CA VAL A 374 3.99 6.70 -14.11
C VAL A 374 2.73 7.14 -13.37
N SER A 375 2.25 8.34 -13.69
CA SER A 375 1.01 8.94 -13.20
C SER A 375 0.05 9.25 -14.34
N GLU A 376 -1.20 9.49 -13.99
CA GLU A 376 -2.27 9.84 -14.93
C GLU A 376 -2.70 11.31 -14.82
N PHE A 377 -1.90 12.14 -14.15
CA PHE A 377 -2.23 13.55 -13.98
C PHE A 377 -2.02 14.29 -15.31
N GLY A 378 -3.12 14.80 -15.90
CA GLY A 378 -3.09 15.53 -17.17
C GLY A 378 -2.83 14.67 -18.40
N GLY A 379 -3.18 13.38 -18.39
CA GLY A 379 -2.79 12.43 -19.44
C GLY A 379 -1.86 11.37 -18.86
N ARG A 380 -0.74 11.07 -19.52
CA ARG A 380 0.39 10.38 -18.87
C ARG A 380 1.40 11.41 -18.37
N SER A 381 1.83 11.28 -17.14
CA SER A 381 2.88 12.10 -16.52
C SER A 381 3.81 11.23 -15.70
N LEU A 382 4.97 11.77 -15.36
CA LEU A 382 6.00 11.11 -14.59
C LEU A 382 6.19 11.84 -13.26
N SER A 383 6.50 11.10 -12.21
CA SER A 383 6.73 11.67 -10.89
C SER A 383 7.95 11.02 -10.26
N MET A 384 8.94 11.84 -9.88
CA MET A 384 10.09 11.35 -9.14
C MET A 384 9.66 10.85 -7.77
N GLN A 385 10.17 9.68 -7.40
CA GLN A 385 10.06 9.12 -6.07
C GLN A 385 11.37 9.33 -5.31
N ASN A 386 11.34 9.06 -4.00
CA ASN A 386 12.54 9.13 -3.15
C ASN A 386 13.65 8.15 -3.57
N SER A 387 13.33 7.14 -4.38
CA SER A 387 14.30 6.18 -4.94
C SER A 387 14.67 6.49 -6.38
N SER A 388 14.04 7.49 -7.01
CA SER A 388 14.35 7.82 -8.39
C SER A 388 15.67 8.60 -8.44
N THR A 389 16.56 8.19 -9.33
CA THR A 389 17.81 8.91 -9.59
C THR A 389 17.71 9.63 -10.93
N MET A 390 18.32 10.81 -11.02
CA MET A 390 18.37 11.60 -12.25
C MET A 390 19.83 11.92 -12.54
N GLN A 391 20.31 11.52 -13.72
CA GLN A 391 21.63 11.88 -14.22
C GLN A 391 21.49 12.89 -15.35
N VAL A 392 22.35 13.91 -15.31
CA VAL A 392 22.38 15.01 -16.28
C VAL A 392 23.53 14.77 -17.25
N ASP A 393 23.22 14.80 -18.54
CA ASP A 393 24.16 14.58 -19.65
C ASP A 393 25.06 13.34 -19.41
N PRO A 394 24.48 12.15 -19.17
CA PRO A 394 25.27 10.95 -18.91
C PRO A 394 26.01 10.48 -20.17
N ASP A 395 27.17 9.85 -19.98
CA ASP A 395 27.96 9.27 -21.08
C ASP A 395 27.37 7.91 -21.51
N LEU A 396 26.21 7.96 -22.17
CA LEU A 396 25.46 6.81 -22.69
C LEU A 396 25.23 7.00 -24.19
N GLU A 397 25.21 5.91 -24.96
CA GLU A 397 24.95 5.95 -26.40
C GLU A 397 23.59 6.60 -26.70
N GLU A 398 22.56 6.27 -25.94
CA GLU A 398 21.21 6.83 -26.06
C GLU A 398 21.19 8.34 -25.78
N ALA A 399 22.02 8.81 -24.85
CA ALA A 399 22.11 10.23 -24.51
C ALA A 399 22.75 11.03 -25.65
N HIS A 400 23.86 10.52 -26.22
CA HIS A 400 24.50 11.11 -27.39
C HIS A 400 23.57 11.10 -28.61
N ARG A 401 22.84 10.02 -28.83
CA ARG A 401 21.84 9.87 -29.89
C ARG A 401 20.72 10.92 -29.77
N LEU A 402 20.11 11.06 -28.59
CA LEU A 402 19.06 12.04 -28.34
C LEU A 402 19.59 13.48 -28.48
N LYS A 403 20.79 13.78 -27.97
CA LYS A 403 21.40 15.11 -28.11
C LYS A 403 21.64 15.49 -29.58
N GLY A 404 22.13 14.54 -30.39
CA GLY A 404 22.33 14.71 -31.82
C GLY A 404 21.02 14.95 -32.58
N TRP A 405 20.00 14.15 -32.29
CA TRP A 405 18.66 14.31 -32.89
C TRP A 405 18.03 15.67 -32.53
N PHE A 406 18.09 16.10 -31.26
CA PHE A 406 17.49 17.36 -30.85
C PHE A 406 18.19 18.58 -31.45
N THR A 407 19.52 18.51 -31.58
CA THR A 407 20.32 19.59 -32.17
C THR A 407 20.05 19.75 -33.67
N SER A 408 19.72 18.67 -34.37
CA SER A 408 19.48 18.66 -35.82
C SER A 408 18.03 18.97 -36.20
N GLU A 409 17.07 18.29 -35.57
CA GLU A 409 15.64 18.34 -35.97
C GLU A 409 14.71 18.65 -34.79
N GLY A 410 15.03 18.20 -33.58
CA GLY A 410 14.12 18.26 -32.44
C GLY A 410 13.82 19.65 -31.87
N ARG A 411 14.69 20.66 -32.04
CA ARG A 411 14.46 22.03 -31.53
C ARG A 411 13.20 22.68 -32.10
N ASP A 412 12.98 22.53 -33.41
CA ASP A 412 11.87 23.15 -34.14
C ASP A 412 10.65 22.22 -34.29
N THR A 413 10.73 21.02 -33.71
CA THR A 413 9.67 20.02 -33.78
C THR A 413 8.53 20.33 -32.81
N ASN A 414 7.29 20.22 -33.29
CA ASN A 414 6.11 20.24 -32.43
C ASN A 414 5.92 18.86 -31.80
N PHE A 415 5.91 18.82 -30.46
CA PHE A 415 5.76 17.59 -29.71
C PHE A 415 4.30 17.30 -29.37
N SER A 416 3.89 16.05 -29.60
CA SER A 416 2.58 15.55 -29.15
C SER A 416 2.63 15.32 -27.64
N ASN A 417 1.63 15.77 -26.91
CA ASN A 417 1.54 15.46 -25.49
C ASN A 417 0.70 14.18 -25.29
N HIS A 418 0.90 13.48 -24.17
CA HIS A 418 0.01 12.38 -23.77
C HIS A 418 -1.32 12.89 -23.19
N GLN A 419 -1.72 14.12 -23.48
CA GLN A 419 -3.03 14.60 -23.08
C GLN A 419 -4.05 13.81 -23.90
N SER A 420 -4.82 12.97 -23.22
CA SER A 420 -6.08 12.46 -23.79
C SER A 420 -6.87 13.66 -24.29
N MET A 421 -7.03 13.80 -25.60
CA MET A 421 -7.75 14.88 -26.32
C MET A 421 -8.42 15.88 -25.39
N ASN A 422 -7.66 16.89 -24.95
CA ASN A 422 -8.13 17.87 -23.98
C ASN A 422 -8.14 19.29 -24.59
N THR A 423 -8.58 19.38 -25.85
CA THR A 423 -8.88 20.64 -26.53
C THR A 423 -10.36 20.69 -26.93
N GLY A 424 -11.14 21.43 -26.15
CA GLY A 424 -12.44 21.94 -26.59
C GLY A 424 -13.65 21.52 -25.74
N GLY A 425 -14.25 22.50 -25.07
CA GLY A 425 -15.68 22.48 -24.76
C GLY A 425 -16.08 21.91 -23.41
N ALA A 426 -16.86 22.70 -22.68
CA ALA A 426 -17.66 22.26 -21.55
C ALA A 426 -18.44 20.97 -21.90
N GLY A 427 -18.11 19.85 -21.25
CA GLY A 427 -18.85 18.59 -21.41
C GLY A 427 -18.03 17.30 -21.50
N GLY A 428 -16.69 17.37 -21.55
CA GLY A 428 -15.82 16.20 -21.72
C GLY A 428 -15.36 15.49 -20.44
N ASN A 429 -15.29 14.17 -20.53
CA ASN A 429 -15.13 13.17 -19.47
C ASN A 429 -13.74 13.20 -18.77
N ARG A 430 -13.51 14.03 -17.73
CA ARG A 430 -12.37 13.85 -16.78
C ARG A 430 -12.26 12.38 -16.34
N PRO A 431 -11.10 11.69 -16.31
CA PRO A 431 -11.02 10.37 -15.67
C PRO A 431 -11.37 10.52 -14.19
N ALA A 432 -12.52 9.99 -13.80
CA ALA A 432 -13.07 10.19 -12.46
C ALA A 432 -12.38 9.19 -11.51
N VAL A 433 -11.59 9.71 -10.57
CA VAL A 433 -10.84 8.90 -9.60
C VAL A 433 -11.83 8.05 -8.79
N TYR A 434 -11.57 6.74 -8.71
CA TYR A 434 -12.37 5.84 -7.89
C TYR A 434 -12.24 6.21 -6.41
N LYS A 435 -13.37 6.34 -5.71
CA LYS A 435 -13.43 6.59 -4.26
C LYS A 435 -14.52 5.74 -3.62
N THR A 436 -14.27 5.25 -2.42
CA THR A 436 -15.32 4.70 -1.55
C THR A 436 -16.14 5.84 -0.93
N VAL A 437 -17.30 5.51 -0.35
CA VAL A 437 -18.14 6.50 0.35
C VAL A 437 -17.36 7.18 1.47
N GLN A 438 -16.66 6.41 2.30
CA GLN A 438 -15.89 6.97 3.41
C GLN A 438 -14.71 7.81 2.94
N GLN A 439 -14.01 7.41 1.87
CA GLN A 439 -12.92 8.22 1.30
C GLN A 439 -13.42 9.57 0.78
N ALA A 440 -14.58 9.60 0.12
CA ALA A 440 -15.18 10.85 -0.34
C ALA A 440 -15.53 11.79 0.83
N LEU A 441 -15.96 11.22 1.97
CA LEU A 441 -16.22 11.97 3.19
C LEU A 441 -14.93 12.49 3.86
N ASP A 442 -13.95 11.61 4.06
CA ASP A 442 -12.69 11.94 4.74
C ASP A 442 -11.88 13.01 3.99
N GLU A 443 -11.95 13.00 2.66
CA GLU A 443 -11.27 13.97 1.81
C GLU A 443 -12.07 15.26 1.59
N ASN A 444 -13.26 15.41 2.20
CA ASN A 444 -14.17 16.54 2.00
C ASN A 444 -14.43 16.82 0.51
N VAL A 445 -14.73 15.78 -0.27
CA VAL A 445 -15.03 15.91 -1.70
C VAL A 445 -16.28 16.77 -1.91
N GLY A 446 -16.18 17.79 -2.77
CA GLY A 446 -17.25 18.73 -3.09
C GLY A 446 -17.31 19.97 -2.21
N PHE A 447 -16.43 20.13 -1.22
CA PHE A 447 -16.34 21.34 -0.37
C PHE A 447 -15.43 22.44 -0.95
N GLY A 448 -14.76 22.20 -2.07
CA GLY A 448 -13.97 23.21 -2.78
C GLY A 448 -14.84 24.23 -3.54
N GLU A 449 -14.23 25.30 -4.04
CA GLU A 449 -14.90 26.29 -4.91
C GLU A 449 -15.41 25.68 -6.22
N THR A 450 -14.71 24.66 -6.73
CA THR A 450 -15.08 23.93 -7.94
C THR A 450 -15.68 22.57 -7.62
N ALA A 451 -16.62 22.11 -8.46
CA ALA A 451 -17.19 20.78 -8.31
C ALA A 451 -16.15 19.68 -8.57
N ASP A 452 -16.16 18.68 -7.68
CA ASP A 452 -15.32 17.49 -7.79
C ASP A 452 -16.04 16.39 -8.54
N ILE A 453 -15.29 15.60 -9.32
CA ILE A 453 -15.83 14.45 -10.05
C ILE A 453 -15.09 13.19 -9.63
N TYR A 454 -15.82 12.16 -9.20
CA TYR A 454 -15.28 10.88 -8.77
C TYR A 454 -16.16 9.71 -9.24
N THR A 455 -15.57 8.51 -9.24
CA THR A 455 -16.29 7.27 -9.55
C THR A 455 -16.57 6.50 -8.26
N LEU A 456 -17.79 6.01 -8.10
CA LEU A 456 -18.22 5.24 -6.94
C LEU A 456 -18.89 3.93 -7.39
N LYS A 457 -18.41 2.79 -6.88
CA LYS A 457 -19.15 1.53 -6.95
C LYS A 457 -20.06 1.43 -5.73
N ALA A 458 -21.37 1.49 -5.93
CA ALA A 458 -22.32 1.38 -4.82
C ALA A 458 -23.59 0.63 -5.24
N THR A 459 -24.26 0.05 -4.26
CA THR A 459 -25.58 -0.57 -4.41
C THR A 459 -26.63 0.42 -3.96
N ILE A 460 -27.63 0.67 -4.80
CA ILE A 460 -28.79 1.47 -4.40
C ILE A 460 -29.52 0.68 -3.32
N SER A 461 -29.71 1.26 -2.13
CA SER A 461 -30.51 0.64 -1.05
C SER A 461 -31.95 1.10 -1.05
N TYR A 462 -32.19 2.34 -1.45
CA TYR A 462 -33.50 2.97 -1.34
C TYR A 462 -33.67 4.07 -2.39
N ILE A 463 -34.84 4.12 -3.01
CA ILE A 463 -35.25 5.18 -3.93
C ILE A 463 -36.44 5.88 -3.29
N LYS A 464 -36.43 7.21 -3.21
CA LYS A 464 -37.60 7.96 -2.73
C LYS A 464 -38.76 7.76 -3.72
N ASN A 465 -39.90 7.30 -3.21
CA ASN A 465 -41.09 7.08 -4.02
C ASN A 465 -41.76 8.39 -4.45
N GLU A 466 -41.67 9.44 -3.61
CA GLU A 466 -42.24 10.75 -3.88
C GLU A 466 -41.32 11.58 -4.79
N ASN A 467 -41.92 12.31 -5.74
CA ASN A 467 -41.22 13.27 -6.62
C ASN A 467 -40.06 12.66 -7.43
N HIS A 468 -40.16 11.40 -7.85
CA HIS A 468 -39.14 10.75 -8.68
C HIS A 468 -39.11 11.27 -10.13
N SER A 469 -40.16 11.98 -10.56
CA SER A 469 -40.28 12.59 -11.88
C SER A 469 -40.95 13.97 -11.80
N TYR A 470 -40.80 14.78 -12.86
CA TYR A 470 -41.50 16.06 -13.00
C TYR A 470 -41.95 16.27 -14.46
N PRO A 471 -43.04 17.02 -14.70
CA PRO A 471 -43.49 17.34 -16.04
C PRO A 471 -42.57 18.40 -16.66
N ALA A 472 -41.90 18.06 -17.76
CA ALA A 472 -40.94 18.90 -18.47
C ALA A 472 -41.46 19.34 -19.85
N CYS A 473 -40.84 20.40 -20.37
CA CYS A 473 -41.14 20.93 -21.69
C CYS A 473 -40.69 19.97 -22.81
N ARG A 474 -41.51 19.84 -23.86
CA ARG A 474 -41.24 18.99 -25.03
C ARG A 474 -40.40 19.66 -26.12
N SER A 475 -40.09 20.95 -25.99
CA SER A 475 -39.21 21.64 -26.95
C SER A 475 -37.81 21.04 -26.89
N GLU A 476 -37.20 20.84 -28.06
CA GLU A 476 -35.83 20.34 -28.17
C GLU A 476 -34.84 21.22 -27.37
N GLY A 477 -33.96 20.59 -26.59
CA GLY A 477 -33.01 21.30 -25.73
C GLY A 477 -33.61 22.02 -24.50
N CYS A 478 -34.90 21.86 -24.21
CA CYS A 478 -35.53 22.41 -23.01
C CYS A 478 -35.83 21.31 -21.98
N SER A 479 -35.43 21.54 -20.72
CA SER A 479 -35.72 20.67 -19.58
C SER A 479 -36.49 21.41 -18.47
N LYS A 480 -37.04 22.59 -18.75
CA LYS A 480 -37.73 23.39 -17.72
C LYS A 480 -39.07 22.76 -17.39
N LYS A 481 -39.41 22.73 -16.10
CA LYS A 481 -40.72 22.28 -15.61
C LYS A 481 -41.84 23.08 -16.27
N VAL A 482 -42.89 22.39 -16.71
CA VAL A 482 -44.12 23.00 -17.24
C VAL A 482 -45.22 23.03 -16.19
N ILE A 483 -46.14 23.97 -16.33
CA ILE A 483 -47.28 24.16 -15.44
C ILE A 483 -48.55 24.05 -16.27
N GLU A 484 -49.53 23.33 -15.76
CA GLU A 484 -50.84 23.22 -16.39
C GLU A 484 -51.62 24.54 -16.22
N VAL A 485 -52.04 25.12 -17.34
CA VAL A 485 -52.86 26.34 -17.40
C VAL A 485 -53.98 26.09 -18.40
N ASN A 486 -55.23 26.09 -17.94
CA ASN A 486 -56.42 25.90 -18.77
C ASN A 486 -56.36 24.61 -19.64
N GLY A 487 -55.87 23.50 -19.09
CA GLY A 487 -55.76 22.22 -19.80
C GLY A 487 -54.60 22.12 -20.81
N SER A 488 -53.70 23.11 -20.82
CA SER A 488 -52.46 23.10 -21.62
C SER A 488 -51.24 23.24 -20.72
N TRP A 489 -50.20 22.45 -20.98
CA TRP A 489 -48.93 22.46 -20.25
C TRP A 489 -47.99 23.53 -20.81
N ARG A 490 -47.90 24.67 -20.11
CA ARG A 490 -47.14 25.83 -20.57
C ARG A 490 -45.73 25.85 -20.01
N CYS A 491 -44.74 26.10 -20.89
CA CYS A 491 -43.36 26.35 -20.51
C CYS A 491 -43.07 27.85 -20.43
N GLU A 492 -42.61 28.34 -19.30
CA GLU A 492 -42.21 29.75 -19.15
C GLU A 492 -40.97 30.15 -19.97
N LYS A 493 -40.04 29.21 -20.21
CA LYS A 493 -38.80 29.50 -20.95
C LYS A 493 -39.04 29.58 -22.45
N CYS A 494 -39.85 28.67 -22.98
CA CYS A 494 -40.13 28.60 -24.42
C CYS A 494 -41.38 29.40 -24.81
N GLY A 495 -42.26 29.73 -23.86
CA GLY A 495 -43.54 30.38 -24.12
C GLY A 495 -44.58 29.47 -24.78
N VAL A 496 -44.24 28.23 -25.10
CA VAL A 496 -45.08 27.25 -25.81
C VAL A 496 -45.94 26.46 -24.83
N GLY A 497 -47.19 26.18 -25.24
CA GLY A 497 -48.11 25.26 -24.57
C GLY A 497 -48.14 23.91 -25.28
N TRP A 498 -48.21 22.83 -24.51
CA TRP A 498 -48.28 21.45 -25.00
C TRP A 498 -49.57 20.78 -24.49
N PRO A 499 -50.20 19.89 -25.28
CA PRO A 499 -51.34 19.10 -24.80
C PRO A 499 -50.96 18.19 -23.62
N GLU A 500 -49.75 17.66 -23.62
CA GLU A 500 -49.21 16.76 -22.60
C GLU A 500 -47.74 17.11 -22.33
N PRO A 501 -47.25 16.89 -21.09
CA PRO A 501 -45.85 17.12 -20.74
C PRO A 501 -44.98 15.91 -21.11
N GLU A 502 -43.66 16.09 -21.14
CA GLU A 502 -42.72 14.97 -21.11
C GLU A 502 -42.28 14.73 -19.66
N TRP A 503 -42.58 13.58 -19.07
CA TRP A 503 -42.09 13.28 -17.73
C TRP A 503 -40.60 12.95 -17.79
N ARG A 504 -39.82 13.57 -16.90
CA ARG A 504 -38.38 13.35 -16.76
C ARG A 504 -38.00 13.00 -15.33
N TYR A 505 -37.00 12.12 -15.17
CA TYR A 505 -36.57 11.71 -13.83
C TYR A 505 -35.83 12.83 -13.06
N ILE A 506 -36.11 12.88 -11.76
CA ILE A 506 -35.38 13.63 -10.74
C ILE A 506 -35.29 12.76 -9.48
N ILE A 507 -34.70 11.58 -9.66
CA ILE A 507 -34.66 10.55 -8.63
C ILE A 507 -33.69 10.96 -7.52
N THR A 508 -34.16 10.89 -6.28
CA THR A 508 -33.29 10.93 -5.09
C THR A 508 -33.20 9.54 -4.51
N CYS A 509 -32.00 8.95 -4.50
CA CYS A 509 -31.78 7.61 -3.98
C CYS A 509 -30.63 7.59 -2.97
N SER A 510 -30.67 6.63 -2.07
CA SER A 510 -29.54 6.32 -1.21
C SER A 510 -28.81 5.10 -1.74
N ALA A 511 -27.49 5.19 -1.75
CA ALA A 511 -26.61 4.11 -2.18
C ALA A 511 -25.52 3.88 -1.13
N TYR A 512 -25.09 2.63 -0.98
CA TYR A 512 -24.08 2.25 -0.01
C TYR A 512 -23.00 1.38 -0.64
N ASP A 513 -21.82 1.44 -0.05
CA ASP A 513 -20.74 0.48 -0.25
C ASP A 513 -20.35 -0.14 1.11
N HIS A 514 -19.25 -0.87 1.14
CA HIS A 514 -18.74 -1.51 2.36
C HIS A 514 -18.19 -0.50 3.41
N THR A 515 -18.07 0.77 3.06
CA THR A 515 -17.49 1.82 3.91
C THR A 515 -18.53 2.81 4.44
N GLY A 516 -19.68 2.95 3.78
CA GLY A 516 -20.73 3.84 4.25
C GLY A 516 -21.90 3.97 3.28
N GLN A 517 -22.76 4.95 3.57
CA GLN A 517 -23.96 5.26 2.80
C GLN A 517 -23.96 6.74 2.40
N THR A 518 -24.44 7.03 1.20
CA THR A 518 -24.55 8.39 0.66
C THR A 518 -25.88 8.60 -0.09
N TRP A 519 -26.27 9.86 -0.27
CA TRP A 519 -27.43 10.25 -1.06
C TRP A 519 -27.00 10.74 -2.43
N LEU A 520 -27.66 10.26 -3.47
CA LEU A 520 -27.41 10.57 -4.87
C LEU A 520 -28.65 11.20 -5.53
N ASN A 521 -28.43 12.21 -6.36
CA ASN A 521 -29.44 12.81 -7.22
C ASN A 521 -29.20 12.35 -8.66
N VAL A 522 -30.18 11.67 -9.24
CA VAL A 522 -30.14 11.04 -10.56
C VAL A 522 -31.12 11.74 -11.48
N PHE A 523 -30.62 12.31 -12.57
CA PHE A 523 -31.42 12.97 -13.60
C PHE A 523 -31.77 12.02 -14.75
N ASP A 524 -32.62 12.50 -15.65
CA ASP A 524 -33.31 11.74 -16.69
C ASP A 524 -32.49 10.65 -17.39
N ASP A 525 -31.33 10.99 -17.97
CA ASP A 525 -30.52 10.02 -18.73
C ASP A 525 -30.04 8.84 -17.87
N ALA A 526 -29.47 9.13 -16.69
CA ALA A 526 -29.05 8.10 -15.75
C ALA A 526 -30.26 7.38 -15.11
N GLY A 527 -31.37 8.09 -14.92
CA GLY A 527 -32.61 7.55 -14.39
C GLY A 527 -33.22 6.49 -15.29
N LYS A 528 -33.30 6.75 -16.60
CA LYS A 528 -33.76 5.77 -17.61
C LYS A 528 -32.93 4.49 -17.59
N VAL A 529 -31.60 4.62 -17.46
CA VAL A 529 -30.68 3.47 -17.37
C VAL A 529 -30.90 2.67 -16.08
N ILE A 530 -31.05 3.35 -14.94
CA ILE A 530 -31.21 2.69 -13.64
C ILE A 530 -32.58 2.03 -13.50
N MET A 531 -33.64 2.71 -13.95
CA MET A 531 -35.02 2.23 -13.87
C MET A 531 -35.34 1.20 -14.96
N GLY A 532 -34.65 1.26 -16.10
CA GLY A 532 -34.90 0.39 -17.26
C GLY A 532 -36.18 0.73 -18.03
N THR A 533 -36.80 1.88 -17.73
CA THR A 533 -38.01 2.39 -18.38
C THR A 533 -37.98 3.92 -18.42
N THR A 534 -38.88 4.56 -19.16
CA THR A 534 -38.98 6.02 -19.18
C THR A 534 -39.77 6.53 -17.97
N ALA A 535 -39.54 7.79 -17.58
CA ALA A 535 -40.30 8.41 -16.51
C ALA A 535 -41.80 8.56 -16.86
N SER A 536 -42.13 8.70 -18.15
CA SER A 536 -43.51 8.77 -18.61
C SER A 536 -44.21 7.42 -18.44
N ASP A 537 -43.56 6.32 -18.85
CA ASP A 537 -44.11 4.98 -18.70
C ASP A 537 -44.23 4.60 -17.22
N LEU A 538 -43.23 4.91 -16.40
CA LEU A 538 -43.29 4.63 -14.96
C LEU A 538 -44.42 5.41 -14.27
N ASN A 539 -44.65 6.66 -14.68
CA ASN A 539 -45.75 7.46 -14.14
C ASN A 539 -47.11 6.94 -14.59
N ALA A 540 -47.25 6.47 -15.84
CA ALA A 540 -48.46 5.80 -16.30
C ALA A 540 -48.71 4.48 -15.55
N MET A 541 -47.67 3.67 -15.29
CA MET A 541 -47.78 2.45 -14.48
C MET A 541 -48.31 2.77 -13.09
N LYS A 542 -47.95 3.90 -12.50
CA LYS A 542 -48.43 4.29 -11.17
C LYS A 542 -49.97 4.46 -11.13
N ASP A 543 -50.58 4.91 -12.21
CA ASP A 543 -52.03 5.17 -12.27
C ASP A 543 -52.84 3.93 -12.70
N TYR A 544 -52.24 3.02 -13.49
CA TYR A 544 -52.95 1.90 -14.12
C TYR A 544 -52.50 0.50 -13.64
N ASP A 545 -51.30 0.36 -13.06
CA ASP A 545 -50.70 -0.91 -12.62
C ASP A 545 -49.68 -0.70 -11.47
N GLU A 546 -50.23 -0.49 -10.26
CA GLU A 546 -49.45 -0.24 -9.04
C GLU A 546 -48.48 -1.39 -8.70
N SER A 547 -48.85 -2.64 -9.01
CA SER A 547 -48.00 -3.81 -8.76
C SER A 547 -46.73 -3.79 -9.62
N SER A 548 -46.86 -3.48 -10.91
CA SER A 548 -45.71 -3.34 -11.81
C SER A 548 -44.84 -2.13 -11.45
N TYR A 549 -45.44 -1.03 -10.99
CA TYR A 549 -44.71 0.13 -10.47
C TYR A 549 -43.84 -0.25 -9.27
N GLU A 550 -44.41 -0.91 -8.25
CA GLU A 550 -43.66 -1.35 -7.06
C GLU A 550 -42.54 -2.33 -7.41
N ALA A 551 -42.82 -3.30 -8.30
CA ALA A 551 -41.83 -4.26 -8.75
C ALA A 551 -40.65 -3.57 -9.45
N THR A 552 -40.92 -2.56 -10.28
CA THR A 552 -39.88 -1.79 -10.98
C THR A 552 -39.03 -0.98 -10.00
N MET A 553 -39.65 -0.28 -9.05
CA MET A 553 -38.95 0.50 -8.02
C MET A 553 -38.07 -0.41 -7.13
N LYS A 554 -38.60 -1.56 -6.71
CA LYS A 554 -37.88 -2.53 -5.88
C LYS A 554 -36.71 -3.16 -6.65
N LYS A 555 -36.92 -3.50 -7.92
CA LYS A 555 -35.86 -4.04 -8.79
C LYS A 555 -34.71 -3.05 -8.97
N ALA A 556 -34.99 -1.75 -9.04
CA ALA A 556 -33.96 -0.70 -9.13
C ALA A 556 -33.20 -0.52 -7.80
N ALA A 557 -33.87 -0.60 -6.66
CA ALA A 557 -33.32 -0.40 -5.31
C ALA A 557 -32.48 -1.57 -4.74
N SER A 558 -31.94 -2.45 -5.59
CA SER A 558 -31.05 -3.55 -5.17
C SER A 558 -29.98 -3.87 -6.21
N GLN A 559 -29.69 -2.92 -7.09
CA GLN A 559 -28.69 -3.08 -8.14
C GLN A 559 -27.43 -2.31 -7.81
N THR A 560 -26.29 -2.95 -8.06
CA THR A 560 -24.96 -2.33 -7.97
C THR A 560 -24.61 -1.68 -9.28
N TRP A 561 -24.06 -0.47 -9.20
CA TRP A 561 -23.67 0.32 -10.35
C TRP A 561 -22.31 0.98 -10.13
N MET A 562 -21.65 1.27 -11.23
CA MET A 562 -20.55 2.22 -11.31
C MET A 562 -21.12 3.61 -11.60
N PHE A 563 -21.12 4.47 -10.59
CA PHE A 563 -21.59 5.84 -10.68
C PHE A 563 -20.45 6.79 -10.95
N ARG A 564 -20.61 7.66 -11.95
CA ARG A 564 -19.79 8.86 -12.11
C ARG A 564 -20.52 10.03 -11.46
N ILE A 565 -19.94 10.58 -10.40
CA ILE A 565 -20.60 11.56 -9.53
C ILE A 565 -19.89 12.90 -9.64
N ARG A 566 -20.67 13.97 -9.77
CA ARG A 566 -20.25 15.35 -9.55
C ARG A 566 -20.71 15.78 -8.15
N ALA A 567 -19.79 16.01 -7.24
CA ALA A 567 -20.05 16.56 -5.91
C ALA A 567 -19.82 18.07 -5.91
N GLN A 568 -20.78 18.81 -5.37
CA GLN A 568 -20.66 20.25 -5.23
C GLN A 568 -21.42 20.71 -3.99
N GLN A 569 -20.82 21.61 -3.23
CA GLN A 569 -21.45 22.31 -2.13
C GLN A 569 -22.56 23.23 -2.66
N GLU A 570 -23.77 23.06 -2.14
CA GLU A 570 -24.88 23.97 -2.36
C GLU A 570 -25.32 24.57 -1.03
N THR A 571 -25.43 25.90 -0.97
CA THR A 571 -25.99 26.61 0.17
C THR A 571 -27.47 26.85 -0.08
N TYR A 572 -28.33 26.34 0.79
CA TYR A 572 -29.76 26.57 0.75
C TYR A 572 -30.27 26.92 2.15
N ASN A 573 -30.96 28.06 2.29
CA ASN A 573 -31.44 28.60 3.57
C ASN A 573 -30.35 28.57 4.68
N ASP A 574 -29.17 29.14 4.37
CA ASP A 574 -28.00 29.23 5.26
C ASP A 574 -27.37 27.89 5.72
N ALA A 575 -27.87 26.76 5.23
CA ALA A 575 -27.25 25.45 5.43
C ALA A 575 -26.46 25.03 4.18
N SER A 576 -25.16 24.85 4.37
CA SER A 576 -24.29 24.26 3.34
C SER A 576 -24.37 22.74 3.37
N ARG A 577 -24.69 22.12 2.23
CA ARG A 577 -24.64 20.67 2.06
C ARG A 577 -24.04 20.29 0.71
N VAL A 578 -23.17 19.30 0.70
CA VAL A 578 -22.68 18.72 -0.56
C VAL A 578 -23.79 17.90 -1.20
N ARG A 579 -24.08 18.20 -2.47
CA ARG A 579 -24.96 17.38 -3.31
C ARG A 579 -24.15 16.54 -4.26
N ASN A 580 -24.37 15.23 -4.23
CA ASN A 580 -23.84 14.28 -5.20
C ASN A 580 -24.83 14.15 -6.37
N ARG A 581 -24.45 14.67 -7.54
CA ARG A 581 -25.23 14.54 -8.78
C ARG A 581 -24.62 13.44 -9.65
N VAL A 582 -25.41 12.45 -10.03
CA VAL A 582 -24.96 11.37 -10.92
C VAL A 582 -24.91 11.91 -12.35
N LEU A 583 -23.72 11.89 -12.95
CA LEU A 583 -23.50 12.23 -14.35
C LEU A 583 -23.82 11.04 -15.27
N SER A 584 -23.42 9.84 -14.85
CA SER A 584 -23.70 8.61 -15.57
C SER A 584 -23.69 7.41 -14.62
N ALA A 585 -24.44 6.37 -14.97
CA ALA A 585 -24.45 5.08 -14.28
C ALA A 585 -24.19 3.97 -15.28
N GLN A 586 -23.27 3.06 -14.96
CA GLN A 586 -22.92 1.91 -15.79
C GLN A 586 -23.02 0.63 -14.98
N LYS A 587 -23.36 -0.49 -15.64
CA LYS A 587 -23.29 -1.81 -15.01
C LYS A 587 -21.85 -2.11 -14.61
N VAL A 588 -21.69 -2.81 -13.50
CA VAL A 588 -20.36 -3.23 -13.03
C VAL A 588 -19.81 -4.26 -14.02
N ASP A 589 -18.65 -3.98 -14.60
CA ASP A 589 -17.84 -4.98 -15.26
C ASP A 589 -17.13 -5.80 -14.18
N TYR A 590 -17.66 -6.99 -13.91
CA TYR A 590 -17.12 -7.87 -12.88
C TYR A 590 -15.71 -8.35 -13.20
N ALA A 591 -15.33 -8.51 -14.47
CA ALA A 591 -13.99 -8.97 -14.82
C ALA A 591 -12.95 -7.88 -14.49
N ALA A 592 -13.18 -6.64 -14.96
CA ALA A 592 -12.33 -5.51 -14.64
C ALA A 592 -12.27 -5.23 -13.13
N GLU A 593 -13.40 -5.37 -12.43
CA GLU A 593 -13.47 -5.18 -10.98
C GLU A 593 -12.74 -6.28 -10.21
N CYS A 594 -12.81 -7.54 -10.65
CA CYS A 594 -12.03 -8.63 -10.08
C CYS A 594 -10.53 -8.37 -10.21
N SER A 595 -10.04 -7.96 -11.39
CA SER A 595 -8.63 -7.60 -11.58
C SER A 595 -8.20 -6.46 -10.63
N ARG A 596 -9.04 -5.43 -10.49
CA ARG A 596 -8.79 -4.33 -9.54
C ARG A 596 -8.72 -4.82 -8.09
N MET A 597 -9.63 -5.69 -7.70
CA MET A 597 -9.65 -6.26 -6.34
C MET A 597 -8.47 -7.18 -6.09
N ILE A 598 -8.06 -8.00 -7.05
CA ILE A 598 -6.85 -8.84 -6.96
C ILE A 598 -5.62 -7.96 -6.72
N ASN A 599 -5.45 -6.89 -7.49
CA ASN A 599 -4.33 -5.96 -7.28
C ASN A 599 -4.32 -5.37 -5.87
N ILE A 600 -5.49 -5.04 -5.31
CA ILE A 600 -5.60 -4.56 -3.93
C ILE A 600 -5.25 -5.68 -2.95
N ILE A 601 -5.78 -6.89 -3.13
CA ILE A 601 -5.50 -8.04 -2.26
C ILE A 601 -4.00 -8.39 -2.28
N ASN A 602 -3.35 -8.31 -3.45
CA ASN A 602 -1.93 -8.56 -3.60
C ASN A 602 -1.06 -7.58 -2.82
N MET A 603 -1.54 -6.36 -2.55
CA MET A 603 -0.86 -5.42 -1.64
C MET A 603 -0.87 -5.90 -0.18
N TYR A 604 -1.73 -6.86 0.16
CA TYR A 604 -1.86 -7.46 1.49
C TYR A 604 -1.34 -8.90 1.58
N SER A 605 -1.21 -9.62 0.45
CA SER A 605 -0.58 -10.95 0.42
C SER A 605 0.93 -10.79 0.56
N SER A 606 1.36 -10.94 1.81
CA SER A 606 2.77 -10.96 2.24
C SER A 606 3.35 -12.37 2.11
#